data_AF-A0A1T4KKK7-F1
#
_entry.id   AF-A0A1T4KKK7-F1
#
_cell.length_a   1.000
_cell.length_b   1.000
_cell.length_c   1.000
_cell.angle_alpha   90.00
_cell.angle_beta   90.00
_cell.angle_gamma   90.00
#
_symmetry.space_group_name_H-M   'P 1'
#
loop_
_entity.id
_entity.type
_entity.pdbx_description
1 polymer ?
#
loop_
_entity_poly.entity_id
_entity_poly.type
_entity_poly.pdbx_seq_one_letter_code
_entity_poly.pdbx_strand_id
1 'polypeptide(L)' 'MAEAVQDEYRAHLETYQGFNKLVTFMVLWLIVLLASMALGLIAHLPVIGVLLGVGGSVAVLIGAALAP' A
#
# COMPACT_ATOMS: atom_id res chain seq x y z
N MET A 1 7.92 -32.69 18.61
CA MET A 1 8.01 -31.40 19.34
C MET A 1 8.75 -30.33 18.55
N ALA A 2 9.91 -30.61 17.94
CA ALA A 2 10.65 -29.63 17.12
C ALA A 2 9.87 -29.18 15.86
N GLU A 3 9.14 -30.08 15.18
CA GLU A 3 8.29 -29.72 14.03
C GLU A 3 7.15 -28.77 14.41
N ALA A 4 6.46 -29.03 15.53
CA ALA A 4 5.36 -28.17 16.01
C ALA A 4 5.81 -26.72 16.28
N VAL A 5 7.04 -26.54 16.79
CA VAL A 5 7.63 -25.21 17.01
C VAL A 5 7.99 -24.52 15.68
N GLN A 6 8.43 -25.27 14.67
CA GLN A 6 8.73 -24.72 13.35
C GLN A 6 7.47 -24.32 12.56
N ASP A 7 6.41 -25.13 12.64
CA ASP A 7 5.13 -24.83 11.99
C ASP A 7 4.48 -23.57 12.59
N GLU A 8 4.50 -23.44 13.91
CA GLU A 8 3.99 -22.24 14.58
C GLU A 8 4.80 -20.99 14.22
N TYR A 9 6.12 -21.09 14.13
CA TYR A 9 6.97 -20.00 13.66
C TYR A 9 6.66 -19.58 12.21
N ARG A 10 6.41 -20.53 11.30
CA ARG A 10 6.01 -20.25 9.91
C ARG A 10 4.66 -19.53 9.84
N ALA A 11 3.67 -19.96 10.62
CA ALA A 11 2.36 -19.32 10.65
C ALA A 11 2.42 -17.86 11.15
N HIS A 12 3.29 -17.58 12.13
CA HIS A 12 3.54 -16.22 12.59
C HIS A 12 4.19 -15.37 11.48
N LEU A 13 5.20 -15.91 10.78
CA LEU A 13 5.85 -15.21 9.67
C LEU A 13 4.88 -14.85 8.54
N GLU A 14 4.00 -15.77 8.14
CA GLU A 14 3.00 -15.53 7.10
C GLU A 14 2.06 -14.38 7.48
N THR A 15 1.64 -14.33 8.74
CA THR A 15 0.80 -13.23 9.26
C THR A 15 1.55 -11.89 9.23
N TYR A 16 2.82 -11.86 9.67
CA TYR A 16 3.64 -10.64 9.63
C TYR A 16 3.86 -10.15 8.21
N GLN A 17 4.08 -11.05 7.25
CA GLN A 17 4.23 -10.70 5.84
C GLN A 17 2.94 -10.07 5.30
N GLY A 18 1.78 -10.67 5.56
CA GLY A 18 0.48 -10.12 5.17
C GLY A 18 0.22 -8.73 5.79
N PHE A 19 0.50 -8.58 7.09
CA PHE A 19 0.37 -7.29 7.77
C PHE A 19 1.31 -6.23 7.21
N ASN A 20 2.59 -6.56 7.02
CA ASN A 20 3.58 -5.65 6.47
C ASN A 20 3.21 -5.18 5.05
N LYS A 21 2.68 -6.09 4.23
CA LYS A 21 2.18 -5.77 2.89
C LYS A 21 1.00 -4.80 2.93
N LEU A 22 0.06 -5.00 3.85
CA LEU A 22 -1.07 -4.08 4.07
C LEU A 22 -0.61 -2.70 4.55
N VAL A 23 0.30 -2.65 5.53
CA VAL A 23 0.87 -1.38 6.02
C VAL A 23 1.61 -0.65 4.91
N THR A 24 2.42 -1.34 4.11
CA THR A 24 3.16 -0.76 2.98
C THR A 24 2.19 -0.16 1.95
N PHE A 25 1.14 -0.90 1.58
CA PHE A 25 0.08 -0.39 0.71
C PHE A 25 -0.54 0.89 1.27
N MET A 26 -0.91 0.89 2.55
CA MET A 26 -1.57 2.04 3.19
C MET A 26 -0.66 3.29 3.20
N VAL A 27 0.63 3.12 3.52
CA VAL A 27 1.58 4.23 3.51
C VAL A 27 1.73 4.82 2.10
N LEU A 28 1.92 3.98 1.09
CA LEU A 28 2.05 4.44 -0.30
C LEU A 28 0.77 5.12 -0.80
N TRP A 29 -0.39 4.56 -0.47
CA TRP A 29 -1.68 5.13 -0.85
C TRP A 29 -1.93 6.47 -0.18
N LEU A 30 -1.58 6.63 1.11
CA LEU A 30 -1.67 7.91 1.80
C LEU A 30 -0.78 8.98 1.14
N ILE A 31 0.42 8.63 0.70
CA ILE A 31 1.31 9.56 -0.02
C ILE A 31 0.65 10.02 -1.32
N VAL A 32 0.06 9.11 -2.10
CA VAL A 32 -0.67 9.45 -3.34
C VAL A 32 -1.84 10.39 -3.03
N LEU A 33 -2.61 10.11 -1.99
CA LEU A 33 -3.75 10.91 -1.59
C LEU A 33 -3.33 12.33 -1.19
N LEU A 34 -2.28 12.45 -0.37
CA LEU A 34 -1.74 13.75 0.04
C LEU A 34 -1.16 14.52 -1.15
N ALA A 35 -0.45 13.87 -2.06
CA ALA A 35 0.06 14.50 -3.28
C ALA A 35 -1.08 14.99 -4.19
N SER A 36 -2.13 14.18 -4.36
CA SER A 36 -3.34 14.54 -5.10
C SER A 36 -4.03 15.77 -4.49
N MET A 37 -4.19 15.79 -3.16
CA MET A 37 -4.76 16.94 -2.45
C MET A 37 -3.88 18.18 -2.59
N ALA A 38 -2.55 18.05 -2.48
CA ALA A 38 -1.63 19.16 -2.66
C ALA A 38 -1.74 19.76 -4.08
N LEU A 39 -1.81 18.94 -5.12
CA LEU A 39 -1.96 19.43 -6.50
C LEU A 39 -3.32 20.08 -6.75
N GLY A 40 -4.39 19.48 -6.25
CA GLY A 40 -5.74 20.02 -6.43
C GLY A 40 -5.98 21.33 -5.65
N LEU A 41 -5.51 21.39 -4.40
CA LEU A 41 -5.83 22.47 -3.48
C LEU A 41 -4.78 23.60 -3.49
N ILE A 42 -3.48 23.24 -3.51
CA ILE A 42 -2.38 24.22 -3.37
C ILE A 42 -1.94 24.72 -4.75
N ALA A 43 -1.78 23.82 -5.72
CA ALA A 43 -1.34 24.20 -7.06
C ALA A 43 -2.50 24.66 -7.96
N HIS A 44 -3.75 24.58 -7.50
CA HIS A 44 -4.95 24.86 -8.29
C HIS A 44 -5.03 24.07 -9.61
N LEU A 45 -4.50 22.84 -9.62
CA LEU A 45 -4.51 21.94 -10.77
C LEU A 45 -5.44 20.75 -10.50
N PRO A 46 -6.78 20.97 -10.44
CA PRO A 46 -7.73 19.95 -9.98
C PRO A 46 -7.77 18.73 -10.90
N VAL A 47 -7.65 18.92 -12.22
CA VAL A 47 -7.67 17.81 -13.19
C VAL A 47 -6.45 16.91 -13.00
N ILE A 48 -5.27 17.49 -12.83
CA ILE A 48 -4.03 16.73 -12.60
C ILE A 48 -4.08 16.04 -11.23
N GLY A 49 -4.58 16.72 -10.20
CA GLY A 49 -4.82 16.12 -8.89
C GLY A 49 -5.70 14.88 -8.97
N VAL A 50 -6.86 14.97 -9.62
CA VAL A 50 -7.78 13.84 -9.81
C VAL A 50 -7.14 12.70 -10.60
N LEU A 51 -6.46 13.01 -11.72
CA LEU A 51 -5.78 11.99 -12.52
C LEU A 51 -4.69 11.27 -11.74
N LEU A 52 -3.90 12.01 -10.95
CA LEU A 52 -2.88 11.42 -10.08
C LEU A 52 -3.51 10.59 -8.95
N GLY A 53 -4.58 11.08 -8.32
CA GLY A 53 -5.26 10.36 -7.24
C GLY A 53 -5.85 9.03 -7.70
N VAL A 54 -6.58 9.04 -8.83
CA VAL A 54 -7.19 7.83 -9.39
C VAL A 54 -6.12 6.90 -9.97
N GLY A 55 -5.26 7.43 -10.85
CA GLY A 55 -4.21 6.64 -11.50
C GLY A 55 -3.20 6.08 -10.50
N GLY A 56 -2.77 6.89 -9.52
CA GLY A 56 -1.89 6.48 -8.45
C GLY A 56 -2.51 5.43 -7.53
N SER A 57 -3.82 5.53 -7.23
CA SER A 57 -4.51 4.48 -6.46
C SER A 57 -4.52 3.14 -7.20
N VAL A 58 -4.81 3.16 -8.51
CA VAL A 58 -4.74 1.94 -9.34
C VAL A 58 -3.32 1.38 -9.39
N ALA A 59 -2.30 2.23 -9.57
CA ALA A 59 -0.90 1.79 -9.60
C ALA A 59 -0.46 1.15 -8.28
N VAL A 60 -0.84 1.75 -7.14
CA VAL A 60 -0.53 1.22 -5.81
C VAL A 60 -1.27 -0.10 -5.54
N LEU A 61 -2.52 -0.25 -6.01
CA LEU A 61 -3.26 -1.52 -5.93
C LEU A 61 -2.59 -2.63 -6.75
N ILE A 62 -2.16 -2.33 -7.98
CA ILE A 62 -1.43 -3.28 -8.82
C ILE A 62 -0.10 -3.66 -8.15
N GLY A 63 0.65 -2.68 -7.65
CA GLY A 63 1.89 -2.92 -6.93
C GLY A 63 1.68 -3.80 -5.70
N ALA A 64 0.66 -3.53 -4.89
CA ALA A 64 0.33 -4.35 -3.75
C ALA A 64 -0.15 -5.76 -4.14
N ALA A 65 -0.86 -5.94 -5.25
CA ALA A 65 -1.26 -7.27 -5.71
C ALA A 65 -0.05 -8.12 -6.17
N LEU A 66 0.91 -7.49 -6.85
CA LEU A 66 2.08 -8.16 -7.43
C LEU A 66 3.28 -8.27 -6.48
N ALA A 67 3.32 -7.47 -5.41
CA ALA A 67 4.40 -7.52 -4.43
C ALA A 67 4.46 -8.93 -3.78
N PRO A 68 5.66 -9.51 -3.64
CA PRO A 68 5.83 -10.82 -3.01
C PRO A 68 5.39 -10.84 -1.54
#